data_AF-A0A6G5QK79-F1
#
_entry.id   AF-A0A6G5QK79-F1
#
_cell.length_a   1.000
_cell.length_b   1.000
_cell.length_c   1.000
_cell.angle_alpha   90.00
_cell.angle_beta   90.00
_cell.angle_gamma   90.00
#
_symmetry.space_group_name_H-M   'P 1'
#
loop_
_entity.id
_entity.type
_entity.pdbx_description
1 polymer ?
#
loop_
_entity_poly.entity_id
_entity_poly.type
_entity_poly.pdbx_seq_one_letter_code
_entity_poly.pdbx_strand_id
1 'polypeptide(L)'
;MNKILLCIFAALMVGCFGGPKPLVDGEGRVYHADNHYKSFEEPVEIKTYVLNTPQQTYVGEAFVSIKKILNKVETYDVFKADKNFEVDWVIETPFVTDDIFTVQGRYFVDNEEYLVISNNKLNKYYQLLLDKNLNAKGVLRYTRSLNALDSLYIIDKDVKFSPKDINFKKETFRKEEKIKDGMRYELIYTGCIGDNITMVYREYTADDMARPAFSQNLSYSTKQRRIRFQNLSIEIISADNEKIKFKVLSDS
;
A
#
# COMPACT_ATOMS: atom_id res chain seq x y z
N MET A 1 -0.57 -43.53 26.29
CA MET A 1 -1.47 -43.38 27.45
C MET A 1 -1.86 -41.91 27.54
N ASN A 2 -3.16 -41.65 27.38
CA ASN A 2 -3.78 -40.34 27.14
C ASN A 2 -3.47 -39.31 28.23
N LYS A 3 -3.11 -38.08 27.85
CA LYS A 3 -3.32 -36.91 28.69
C LYS A 3 -4.61 -36.23 28.27
N ILE A 4 -5.64 -36.48 29.07
CA ILE A 4 -6.92 -35.76 29.06
C ILE A 4 -6.63 -34.35 29.56
N LEU A 5 -6.86 -33.35 28.71
CA LEU A 5 -6.82 -31.94 29.09
C LEU A 5 -8.21 -31.57 29.62
N LEU A 6 -8.24 -31.18 30.89
CA LEU A 6 -9.44 -30.79 31.63
C LEU A 6 -9.87 -29.38 31.17
N CYS A 7 -10.97 -29.29 30.42
CA CYS A 7 -11.62 -28.01 30.11
C CYS A 7 -12.37 -27.50 31.35
N ILE A 8 -11.85 -26.45 31.99
CA ILE A 8 -12.60 -25.67 32.98
C ILE A 8 -13.47 -24.67 32.22
N PHE A 9 -14.79 -24.90 32.23
CA PHE A 9 -15.79 -23.93 31.82
C PHE A 9 -15.84 -22.81 32.87
N ALA A 10 -15.27 -21.65 32.57
CA ALA A 10 -15.56 -20.43 33.31
C ALA A 10 -16.86 -19.81 32.76
N ALA A 11 -17.95 -19.99 33.49
CA ALA A 11 -19.20 -19.28 33.25
C ALA A 11 -18.98 -17.78 33.55
N LEU A 12 -18.87 -16.96 32.50
CA LEU A 12 -18.91 -15.51 32.63
C LEU A 12 -20.34 -15.08 32.95
N MET A 13 -20.53 -14.63 34.18
CA MET A 13 -21.70 -13.88 34.62
C MET A 13 -21.94 -12.72 33.64
N VAL A 14 -23.13 -12.70 33.04
CA VAL A 14 -23.64 -11.56 32.28
C VAL A 14 -23.88 -10.43 33.28
N GLY A 15 -22.84 -9.63 33.53
CA GLY A 15 -23.02 -8.32 34.12
C GLY A 15 -23.79 -7.47 33.11
N CYS A 16 -24.98 -7.00 33.48
CA CYS A 16 -25.66 -5.91 32.80
C CYS A 16 -24.74 -4.69 32.78
N PHE A 17 -23.91 -4.58 31.74
CA PHE A 17 -23.28 -3.32 31.37
C PHE A 17 -24.42 -2.40 30.96
N GLY A 18 -24.69 -1.40 31.82
CA GLY A 18 -25.61 -0.32 31.50
C GLY A 18 -25.29 0.23 30.13
N GLY A 19 -26.33 0.35 29.29
CA GLY A 19 -26.21 0.93 27.96
C GLY A 19 -25.55 2.32 28.00
N PRO A 20 -25.06 2.80 26.86
CA PRO A 20 -24.36 4.09 26.79
C PRO A 20 -25.23 5.19 27.42
N LYS A 21 -24.70 5.83 28.48
CA LYS A 21 -25.34 7.00 29.08
C LYS A 21 -25.46 8.11 28.03
N PRO A 22 -26.58 8.85 27.97
CA PRO A 22 -26.70 10.03 27.12
C PRO A 22 -25.62 11.04 27.51
N LEU A 23 -25.04 11.70 26.50
CA LEU A 23 -24.04 12.75 26.69
C LEU A 23 -24.71 13.96 27.35
N VAL A 24 -24.01 14.60 28.28
CA VAL A 24 -24.41 15.92 28.81
C VAL A 24 -24.07 16.98 27.77
N ASP A 25 -24.85 18.06 27.67
CA ASP A 25 -24.54 19.20 26.80
C ASP A 25 -23.08 19.65 27.00
N GLY A 26 -22.30 19.68 25.91
CA GLY A 26 -20.88 20.02 25.92
C GLY A 26 -19.90 18.85 26.13
N GLU A 27 -20.36 17.63 26.39
CA GLU A 27 -19.50 16.42 26.43
C GLU A 27 -19.53 15.70 25.09
N GLY A 28 -18.47 15.79 24.29
CA GLY A 28 -18.34 14.97 23.09
C GLY A 28 -17.39 13.79 23.27
N ARG A 29 -17.77 12.65 22.69
CA ARG A 29 -16.93 11.45 22.61
C ARG A 29 -16.44 11.27 21.18
N VAL A 30 -15.16 10.94 21.02
CA VAL A 30 -14.63 10.43 19.76
C VAL A 30 -15.07 8.97 19.63
N TYR A 31 -15.92 8.70 18.65
CA TYR A 31 -16.26 7.33 18.25
C TYR A 31 -15.31 6.88 17.17
N HIS A 32 -14.95 5.59 17.19
CA HIS A 32 -14.20 4.99 16.09
C HIS A 32 -15.03 5.12 14.80
N ALA A 33 -14.45 5.77 13.80
CA ALA A 33 -15.02 5.81 12.46
C ALA A 33 -14.41 4.68 11.65
N ASP A 34 -15.24 3.99 10.86
CA ASP A 34 -14.76 3.06 9.86
C ASP A 34 -13.93 3.82 8.81
N ASN A 35 -12.66 3.46 8.69
CA ASN A 35 -11.73 3.98 7.68
C ASN A 35 -11.59 3.02 6.49
N HIS A 36 -12.50 2.04 6.36
CA HIS A 36 -12.49 0.99 5.36
C HIS A 36 -11.14 0.27 5.27
N TYR A 37 -10.47 0.08 6.41
CA TYR A 37 -9.19 -0.60 6.47
C TYR A 37 -9.32 -2.04 5.98
N LYS A 38 -8.50 -2.40 5.01
CA LYS A 38 -8.33 -3.77 4.53
C LYS A 38 -6.85 -4.11 4.56
N SER A 39 -6.54 -5.33 4.99
CA SER A 39 -5.21 -5.93 4.92
C SER A 39 -5.31 -7.27 4.22
N PHE A 40 -4.56 -7.46 3.15
CA PHE A 40 -4.54 -8.72 2.39
C PHE A 40 -3.15 -8.97 1.79
N GLU A 41 -2.90 -10.22 1.42
CA GLU A 41 -1.69 -10.61 0.70
C GLU A 41 -1.96 -10.56 -0.81
N GLU A 42 -1.04 -9.97 -1.57
CA GLU A 42 -1.15 -9.84 -3.01
C GLU A 42 0.11 -10.38 -3.69
N PRO A 43 0.00 -11.41 -4.57
CA PRO A 43 1.12 -11.89 -5.34
C PRO A 43 1.45 -10.92 -6.47
N VAL A 44 2.74 -10.57 -6.61
CA VAL A 44 3.23 -9.64 -7.63
C VAL A 44 4.38 -10.27 -8.41
N GLU A 45 4.46 -9.99 -9.71
CA GLU A 45 5.57 -10.37 -10.57
C GLU A 45 6.41 -9.14 -10.93
N ILE A 46 7.68 -9.14 -10.52
CA ILE A 46 8.66 -8.15 -10.96
C ILE A 46 9.31 -8.66 -12.24
N LYS A 47 9.25 -7.86 -13.31
CA LYS A 47 9.69 -8.23 -14.65
C LYS A 47 10.76 -7.25 -15.15
N THR A 48 11.76 -7.74 -15.86
CA THR A 48 12.79 -6.89 -16.50
C THR A 48 12.37 -6.32 -17.85
N TYR A 49 11.21 -6.71 -18.35
CA TYR A 49 10.68 -6.25 -19.64
C TYR A 49 9.34 -5.52 -19.49
N VAL A 50 9.06 -4.68 -20.48
CA VAL A 50 7.74 -4.09 -20.71
C VAL A 50 7.21 -4.67 -22.03
N LEU A 51 5.97 -5.15 -22.01
CA LEU A 51 5.36 -5.77 -23.19
C LEU A 51 5.41 -4.82 -24.41
N ASN A 52 5.68 -5.41 -25.57
CA ASN A 52 5.77 -4.76 -26.88
C ASN A 52 6.82 -3.64 -27.02
N THR A 53 7.67 -3.44 -26.02
CA THR A 53 8.73 -2.43 -26.03
C THR A 53 10.06 -3.06 -26.48
N PRO A 54 10.76 -2.52 -27.49
CA PRO A 54 12.07 -3.02 -27.88
C PRO A 54 13.09 -2.83 -26.77
N GLN A 55 13.85 -3.89 -26.49
CA GLN A 55 14.91 -3.91 -25.48
C GLN A 55 16.16 -4.59 -26.04
N GLN A 56 17.29 -4.36 -25.37
CA GLN A 56 18.58 -4.96 -25.70
C GLN A 56 19.26 -5.45 -24.43
N THR A 57 19.92 -6.60 -24.49
CA THR A 57 20.86 -7.08 -23.46
C THR A 57 22.09 -7.69 -24.12
N TYR A 58 23.13 -7.95 -23.33
CA TYR A 58 24.38 -8.56 -23.78
C TYR A 58 24.48 -10.04 -23.44
N VAL A 59 25.42 -10.74 -24.08
CA VAL A 59 25.73 -12.14 -23.77
C VAL A 59 26.13 -12.30 -22.30
N GLY A 60 25.56 -13.31 -21.64
CA GLY A 60 25.71 -13.59 -20.21
C GLY A 60 24.65 -12.95 -19.32
N GLU A 61 23.85 -12.01 -19.85
CA GLU A 61 22.79 -11.33 -19.11
C GLU A 61 21.42 -11.99 -19.31
N ALA A 62 20.57 -11.85 -18.29
CA ALA A 62 19.16 -12.24 -18.38
C ALA A 62 18.38 -11.20 -19.20
N PHE A 63 17.95 -11.59 -20.41
CA PHE A 63 17.11 -10.72 -21.24
C PHE A 63 15.63 -10.77 -20.81
N VAL A 64 15.23 -11.87 -20.17
CA VAL A 64 13.97 -11.97 -19.44
C VAL A 64 14.27 -12.48 -18.03
N SER A 65 13.80 -11.76 -17.02
CA SER A 65 13.79 -12.20 -15.62
C SER A 65 12.44 -11.85 -15.01
N ILE A 66 11.83 -12.85 -14.37
CA ILE A 66 10.54 -12.72 -13.71
C ILE A 66 10.70 -13.26 -12.28
N LYS A 67 10.55 -12.37 -11.30
CA LYS A 67 10.61 -12.69 -9.87
C LYS A 67 9.22 -12.57 -9.26
N LYS A 68 8.73 -13.67 -8.67
CA LYS A 68 7.49 -13.64 -7.89
C LYS A 68 7.78 -13.13 -6.50
N ILE A 69 6.95 -12.25 -5.98
CA ILE A 69 6.98 -11.79 -4.59
C ILE A 69 5.56 -11.82 -4.02
N LEU A 70 5.47 -11.76 -2.69
CA LEU A 70 4.22 -11.56 -1.98
C LEU A 70 4.32 -10.24 -1.21
N ASN A 71 3.36 -9.36 -1.47
CA ASN A 71 3.22 -8.10 -0.74
C ASN A 71 2.10 -8.23 0.29
N LYS A 72 2.31 -7.66 1.48
CA LYS A 72 1.22 -7.26 2.34
C LYS A 72 0.73 -5.90 1.87
N VAL A 73 -0.55 -5.83 1.54
CA VAL A 73 -1.21 -4.62 1.07
C VAL A 73 -2.18 -4.16 2.15
N GLU A 74 -2.06 -2.89 2.53
CA GLU A 74 -2.97 -2.21 3.43
C GLU A 74 -3.64 -1.07 2.68
N THR A 75 -4.98 -1.05 2.66
CA THR A 75 -5.76 0.05 2.08
C THR A 75 -6.64 0.69 3.13
N TYR A 76 -6.69 2.02 3.18
CA TYR A 76 -7.56 2.75 4.10
C TYR A 76 -7.90 4.14 3.56
N ASP A 77 -8.97 4.71 4.09
CA ASP A 77 -9.44 6.04 3.74
C ASP A 77 -8.49 7.12 4.23
N VAL A 78 -8.18 8.06 3.33
CA VAL A 78 -7.45 9.29 3.63
C VAL A 78 -8.17 10.48 3.00
N PHE A 79 -7.79 11.67 3.45
CA PHE A 79 -8.36 12.93 2.99
C PHE A 79 -7.24 13.84 2.53
N LYS A 80 -7.46 14.49 1.38
CA LYS A 80 -6.57 15.51 0.83
C LYS A 80 -7.32 16.81 0.66
N ALA A 81 -6.66 17.92 0.98
CA ALA A 81 -7.23 19.24 0.79
C ALA A 81 -7.29 19.60 -0.69
N ASP A 82 -8.32 20.35 -1.08
CA ASP A 82 -8.51 20.88 -2.43
C ASP A 82 -7.55 22.05 -2.76
N LYS A 83 -6.92 22.63 -1.73
CA LYS A 83 -5.92 23.70 -1.84
C LYS A 83 -4.92 23.67 -0.69
N ASN A 84 -3.79 24.35 -0.90
CA ASN A 84 -2.84 24.63 0.18
C ASN A 84 -3.51 25.53 1.22
N PHE A 85 -3.23 25.29 2.50
CA PHE A 85 -3.85 26.05 3.58
C PHE A 85 -3.00 26.12 4.85
N GLU A 86 -3.30 27.13 5.66
CA GLU A 86 -2.73 27.33 6.98
C GLU A 86 -3.83 27.33 8.04
N VAL A 87 -3.46 26.99 9.27
CA VAL A 87 -4.34 26.98 10.44
C VAL A 87 -3.69 27.80 11.54
N ASP A 88 -4.30 28.94 11.87
CA ASP A 88 -3.77 29.89 12.86
C ASP A 88 -3.46 29.20 14.20
N TRP A 89 -2.27 29.42 14.76
CA TRP A 89 -1.83 28.95 16.09
C TRP A 89 -1.79 27.43 16.32
N VAL A 90 -2.03 26.60 15.30
CA VAL A 90 -2.10 25.14 15.42
C VAL A 90 -0.89 24.41 14.80
N ILE A 91 -0.24 25.01 13.80
CA ILE A 91 0.86 24.39 13.04
C ILE A 91 2.06 25.32 12.88
N GLU A 92 3.25 24.72 12.76
CA GLU A 92 4.50 25.45 12.46
C GLU A 92 4.73 25.62 10.96
N THR A 93 4.09 24.80 10.12
CA THR A 93 4.26 24.81 8.65
C THR A 93 2.92 24.65 7.92
N PRO A 94 2.74 25.33 6.76
CA PRO A 94 1.52 25.20 5.96
C PRO A 94 1.28 23.79 5.42
N PHE A 95 0.00 23.48 5.19
CA PHE A 95 -0.41 22.28 4.47
C PHE A 95 -0.42 22.51 2.95
N VAL A 96 -0.03 21.48 2.22
CA VAL A 96 -0.11 21.42 0.76
C VAL A 96 -1.08 20.35 0.32
N THR A 97 -1.57 20.42 -0.93
CA THR A 97 -2.58 19.48 -1.46
C THR A 97 -2.19 18.00 -1.43
N ASP A 98 -0.89 17.70 -1.43
CA ASP A 98 -0.38 16.33 -1.35
C ASP A 98 -0.31 15.79 0.08
N ASP A 99 -0.52 16.63 1.10
CA ASP A 99 -0.54 16.20 2.49
C ASP A 99 -1.72 15.26 2.74
N ILE A 100 -1.42 14.15 3.42
CA ILE A 100 -2.37 13.08 3.67
C ILE A 100 -2.92 13.22 5.08
N PHE A 101 -4.25 13.25 5.20
CA PHE A 101 -4.93 13.25 6.48
C PHE A 101 -5.61 11.90 6.71
N THR A 102 -5.36 11.30 7.87
CA THR A 102 -5.89 9.99 8.27
C THR A 102 -7.09 10.14 9.19
N VAL A 103 -8.08 9.27 9.03
CA VAL A 103 -9.27 9.24 9.89
C VAL A 103 -8.91 8.83 11.31
N GLN A 104 -9.33 9.63 12.28
CA GLN A 104 -9.15 9.37 13.72
C GLN A 104 -10.45 8.94 14.38
N GLY A 105 -11.59 9.38 13.85
CA GLY A 105 -12.89 9.05 14.39
C GLY A 105 -13.98 10.00 13.92
N ARG A 106 -15.12 9.93 14.58
CA ARG A 106 -16.23 10.87 14.48
C ARG A 106 -16.44 11.50 15.84
N TYR A 107 -16.75 12.78 15.86
CA TYR A 107 -17.06 13.52 17.08
C TYR A 107 -18.45 14.13 16.96
N PHE A 108 -19.24 14.01 18.03
CA PHE A 108 -20.59 14.55 18.09
C PHE A 108 -20.65 15.65 19.14
N VAL A 109 -21.15 16.82 18.75
CA VAL A 109 -21.37 17.99 19.61
C VAL A 109 -22.62 18.72 19.14
N ASP A 110 -23.47 19.18 20.05
CA ASP A 110 -24.67 19.97 19.71
C ASP A 110 -25.55 19.34 18.61
N ASN A 111 -25.64 18.01 18.60
CA ASN A 111 -26.35 17.21 17.58
C ASN A 111 -25.79 17.32 16.15
N GLU A 112 -24.56 17.83 16.01
CA GLU A 112 -23.78 17.83 14.77
C GLU A 112 -22.65 16.80 14.83
N GLU A 113 -22.45 16.11 13.71
CA GLU A 113 -21.37 15.15 13.54
C GLU A 113 -20.22 15.75 12.73
N TYR A 114 -19.01 15.54 13.22
CA TYR A 114 -17.78 15.92 12.55
C TYR A 114 -16.89 14.71 12.31
N LEU A 115 -16.33 14.61 11.12
CA LEU A 115 -15.24 13.67 10.86
C LEU A 115 -13.95 14.26 11.41
N VAL A 116 -13.25 13.49 12.24
CA VAL A 116 -11.98 13.89 12.84
C VAL A 116 -10.85 13.29 12.01
N ILE A 117 -9.98 14.14 11.47
CA ILE A 117 -8.82 13.74 10.68
C ILE A 117 -7.53 14.33 11.26
N SER A 118 -6.40 13.68 11.01
CA SER A 118 -5.10 14.15 11.50
C SER A 118 -3.99 13.97 10.47
N ASN A 119 -3.00 14.85 10.53
CA ASN A 119 -1.78 14.83 9.74
C ASN A 119 -0.59 15.02 10.70
N ASN A 120 0.57 14.45 10.35
CA ASN A 120 1.77 14.48 11.18
C ASN A 120 2.38 15.88 11.40
N LYS A 121 2.05 16.87 10.54
CA LYS A 121 2.44 18.27 10.73
C LYS A 121 1.58 18.99 11.77
N LEU A 122 0.40 18.45 12.13
CA LEU A 122 -0.35 18.97 13.26
C LEU A 122 0.43 18.67 14.53
N ASN A 123 0.44 19.62 15.47
CA ASN A 123 0.85 19.31 16.82
C ASN A 123 -0.01 18.14 17.35
N LYS A 124 0.61 17.14 17.99
CA LYS A 124 -0.04 15.90 18.46
C LYS A 124 -1.29 16.10 19.32
N TYR A 125 -1.49 17.30 19.86
CA TYR A 125 -2.68 17.68 20.62
C TYR A 125 -3.83 18.19 19.74
N TYR A 126 -3.68 18.25 18.41
CA TYR A 126 -4.67 18.83 17.51
C TYR A 126 -5.04 17.89 16.37
N GLN A 127 -6.30 17.94 15.99
CA GLN A 127 -6.90 17.22 14.87
C GLN A 127 -7.85 18.18 14.15
N LEU A 128 -8.10 17.97 12.86
CA LEU A 128 -9.06 18.79 12.11
C LEU A 128 -10.45 18.19 12.17
N LEU A 129 -11.46 19.06 12.20
CA LEU A 129 -12.87 18.71 12.15
C LEU A 129 -13.43 19.03 10.76
N LEU A 130 -14.01 18.03 10.10
CA LEU A 130 -14.71 18.20 8.85
C LEU A 130 -16.22 18.03 9.04
N ASP A 131 -17.02 18.89 8.39
CA ASP A 131 -18.47 18.70 8.32
C ASP A 131 -18.86 17.54 7.37
N LYS A 132 -20.16 17.27 7.26
CA LYS A 132 -20.73 16.27 6.34
C LYS A 132 -20.41 16.50 4.85
N ASN A 133 -20.04 17.72 4.47
CA ASN A 133 -19.65 18.10 3.12
C ASN A 133 -18.12 18.14 2.96
N LEU A 134 -17.38 17.65 3.96
CA LEU A 134 -15.91 17.60 4.02
C LEU A 134 -15.23 18.97 4.04
N ASN A 135 -15.92 20.01 4.51
CA ASN A 135 -15.30 21.32 4.74
C ASN A 135 -14.63 21.37 6.11
N ALA A 136 -13.47 21.99 6.20
CA ALA A 136 -12.84 22.30 7.49
C ALA A 136 -13.74 23.24 8.31
N LYS A 137 -14.07 22.85 9.54
CA LYS A 137 -14.94 23.63 10.45
C LYS A 137 -14.30 23.98 11.78
N GLY A 138 -13.13 23.43 12.08
CA GLY A 138 -12.43 23.73 13.31
C GLY A 138 -11.34 22.73 13.61
N VAL A 139 -10.83 22.81 14.83
CA VAL A 139 -9.88 21.86 15.37
C VAL A 139 -10.41 21.21 16.64
N LEU A 140 -10.10 19.93 16.80
CA LEU A 140 -10.28 19.22 18.05
C LEU A 140 -8.94 19.22 18.78
N ARG A 141 -8.93 19.81 19.98
CA ARG A 141 -7.78 19.82 20.86
C ARG A 141 -7.92 18.74 21.93
N TYR A 142 -6.89 17.92 22.01
CA TYR A 142 -6.67 16.90 23.02
C TYR A 142 -5.89 17.48 24.20
N THR A 143 -6.43 17.39 25.42
CA THR A 143 -5.68 17.72 26.64
C THR A 143 -5.84 16.65 27.71
N ARG A 144 -4.73 16.29 28.37
CA ARG A 144 -4.72 15.47 29.59
C ARG A 144 -4.38 16.37 30.76
N SER A 145 -5.27 16.45 31.74
CA SER A 145 -4.92 17.01 33.04
C SER A 145 -4.03 16.03 33.80
N LEU A 146 -3.06 16.55 34.57
CA LEU A 146 -2.06 15.76 35.30
C LEU A 146 -2.65 14.69 36.24
N ASN A 147 -3.93 14.80 36.61
CA ASN A 147 -4.63 13.90 37.54
C ASN A 147 -5.96 13.35 37.00
N ALA A 148 -6.30 13.54 35.72
CA ALA A 148 -7.56 13.04 35.17
C ALA A 148 -7.38 11.65 34.54
N LEU A 149 -8.27 10.71 34.89
CA LEU A 149 -8.35 9.40 34.25
C LEU A 149 -8.88 9.50 32.81
N ASP A 150 -9.69 10.53 32.53
CA ASP A 150 -10.31 10.76 31.24
C ASP A 150 -9.66 11.92 30.48
N SER A 151 -9.59 11.78 29.15
CA SER A 151 -9.07 12.83 28.27
C SER A 151 -10.14 13.88 28.02
N LEU A 152 -9.79 15.16 28.10
CA LEU A 152 -10.69 16.25 27.73
C LEU A 152 -10.46 16.63 26.27
N TYR A 153 -11.56 16.69 25.52
CA TYR A 153 -11.59 17.15 24.14
C TYR A 153 -12.23 18.53 24.11
N ILE A 154 -11.51 19.52 23.58
CA ILE A 154 -11.98 20.90 23.42
C ILE A 154 -12.11 21.16 21.93
N ILE A 155 -13.28 21.59 21.48
CA ILE A 155 -13.44 22.07 20.12
C ILE A 155 -13.11 23.56 20.07
N ASP A 156 -12.28 23.93 19.10
CA ASP A 156 -12.08 25.31 18.72
C ASP A 156 -12.63 25.51 17.29
N LYS A 157 -13.81 26.16 17.22
CA LYS A 157 -14.46 26.57 15.95
C LYS A 157 -14.04 27.99 15.53
N ASP A 158 -13.35 28.73 16.39
CA ASP A 158 -12.92 30.10 16.13
C ASP A 158 -11.55 30.16 15.44
N VAL A 159 -10.87 29.00 15.34
CA VAL A 159 -9.66 28.83 14.55
C VAL A 159 -9.88 29.29 13.10
N LYS A 160 -8.90 30.05 12.59
CA LYS A 160 -8.95 30.59 11.23
C LYS A 160 -8.15 29.70 10.30
N PHE A 161 -8.80 29.35 9.19
CA PHE A 161 -8.15 28.73 8.04
C PHE A 161 -7.81 29.82 7.03
N SER A 162 -6.62 29.74 6.45
CA SER A 162 -6.20 30.61 5.35
C SER A 162 -5.86 29.75 4.13
N PRO A 163 -6.66 29.76 3.06
CA PRO A 163 -7.95 30.46 2.92
C PRO A 163 -9.09 29.85 3.77
N LYS A 164 -10.20 30.58 3.93
CA LYS A 164 -11.29 30.21 4.85
C LYS A 164 -12.03 28.92 4.48
N ASP A 165 -12.22 28.68 3.19
CA ASP A 165 -13.08 27.60 2.69
C ASP A 165 -12.23 26.45 2.14
N ILE A 166 -11.70 25.63 3.04
CA ILE A 166 -10.93 24.42 2.70
C ILE A 166 -11.88 23.23 2.62
N ASN A 167 -11.88 22.55 1.48
CA ASN A 167 -12.63 21.32 1.29
C ASN A 167 -11.67 20.14 1.17
N PHE A 168 -12.12 18.97 1.60
CA PHE A 168 -11.36 17.74 1.50
C PHE A 168 -12.03 16.75 0.57
N LYS A 169 -11.19 16.04 -0.18
CA LYS A 169 -11.59 14.90 -0.97
C LYS A 169 -11.17 13.61 -0.28
N LYS A 170 -12.10 12.67 -0.17
CA LYS A 170 -11.82 11.30 0.25
C LYS A 170 -11.06 10.57 -0.85
N GLU A 171 -9.95 9.92 -0.50
CA GLU A 171 -9.17 9.02 -1.35
C GLU A 171 -8.88 7.71 -0.61
N THR A 172 -8.55 6.65 -1.35
CA THR A 172 -8.05 5.40 -0.76
C THR A 172 -6.53 5.41 -0.85
N PHE A 173 -5.87 5.44 0.31
CA PHE A 173 -4.44 5.21 0.38
C PHE A 173 -4.15 3.73 0.28
N ARG A 174 -3.07 3.38 -0.44
CA ARG A 174 -2.61 2.01 -0.61
C ARG A 174 -1.14 1.95 -0.21
N LYS A 175 -0.86 1.18 0.83
CA LYS A 175 0.50 0.89 1.31
C LYS A 175 0.85 -0.54 0.94
N GLU A 176 2.05 -0.73 0.40
CA GLU A 176 2.57 -2.04 0.04
C GLU A 176 3.89 -2.30 0.75
N GLU A 177 4.04 -3.49 1.31
CA GLU A 177 5.27 -3.95 1.94
C GLU A 177 5.58 -5.36 1.43
N LYS A 178 6.78 -5.57 0.89
CA LYS A 178 7.23 -6.91 0.50
C LYS A 178 7.43 -7.75 1.77
N ILE A 179 6.67 -8.84 1.89
CA ILE A 179 6.76 -9.75 3.05
C ILE A 179 7.46 -11.06 2.73
N LYS A 180 7.53 -11.46 1.45
CA LYS A 180 8.16 -12.73 1.05
C LYS A 180 8.68 -12.69 -0.38
N ASP A 181 9.89 -13.18 -0.58
CA ASP A 181 10.42 -13.51 -1.91
C ASP A 181 9.88 -14.88 -2.38
N GLY A 182 9.63 -15.00 -3.67
CA GLY A 182 9.17 -16.22 -4.32
C GLY A 182 10.15 -16.71 -5.38
N MET A 183 9.72 -17.70 -6.16
CA MET A 183 10.54 -18.24 -7.24
C MET A 183 10.87 -17.16 -8.28
N ARG A 184 12.10 -17.20 -8.79
CA ARG A 184 12.55 -16.40 -9.93
C ARG A 184 12.94 -17.33 -11.07
N TYR A 185 12.68 -16.91 -12.31
CA TYR A 185 13.24 -17.58 -13.47
C TYR A 185 13.76 -16.59 -14.50
N GLU A 186 14.73 -17.04 -15.27
CA GLU A 186 15.47 -16.22 -16.22
C GLU A 186 15.66 -16.94 -17.55
N LEU A 187 15.64 -16.16 -18.63
CA LEU A 187 16.23 -16.52 -19.91
C LEU A 187 17.50 -15.69 -20.08
N ILE A 188 18.64 -16.38 -20.08
CA ILE A 188 19.98 -15.80 -20.16
C ILE A 188 20.48 -15.96 -21.58
N TYR A 189 20.84 -14.86 -22.24
CA TYR A 189 21.35 -14.93 -23.60
C TYR A 189 22.80 -15.45 -23.63
N THR A 190 23.11 -16.44 -24.46
CA THR A 190 24.47 -17.02 -24.53
C THR A 190 25.17 -16.85 -25.87
N GLY A 191 24.58 -16.09 -26.79
CA GLY A 191 25.16 -15.79 -28.11
C GLY A 191 24.47 -16.53 -29.25
N CYS A 192 25.19 -16.67 -30.37
CA CYS A 192 24.75 -17.41 -31.54
C CYS A 192 25.76 -18.52 -31.90
N ILE A 193 25.25 -19.66 -32.37
CA ILE A 193 26.05 -20.74 -32.93
C ILE A 193 25.51 -21.06 -34.33
N GLY A 194 26.24 -20.61 -35.35
CA GLY A 194 25.77 -20.65 -36.73
C GLY A 194 24.46 -19.88 -36.91
N ASP A 195 23.45 -20.52 -37.48
CA ASP A 195 22.10 -19.96 -37.69
C ASP A 195 21.19 -20.10 -36.44
N ASN A 196 21.74 -20.29 -35.24
CA ASN A 196 20.94 -20.48 -34.03
C ASN A 196 21.30 -19.48 -32.94
N ILE A 197 20.26 -18.92 -32.32
CA ILE A 197 20.30 -18.14 -31.09
C ILE A 197 20.31 -19.13 -29.93
N THR A 198 21.28 -19.01 -29.04
CA THR A 198 21.39 -19.87 -27.85
C THR A 198 21.08 -19.09 -26.59
N MET A 199 20.39 -19.73 -25.65
CA MET A 199 20.06 -19.16 -24.35
C MET A 199 19.91 -20.25 -23.31
N VAL A 200 19.96 -19.86 -22.04
CA VAL A 200 19.78 -20.76 -20.89
C VAL A 200 18.56 -20.32 -20.10
N TYR A 201 17.62 -21.22 -19.92
CA TYR A 201 16.58 -21.08 -18.91
C TYR A 201 17.11 -21.53 -17.55
N ARG A 202 16.83 -20.77 -16.50
CA ARG A 202 17.22 -21.12 -15.12
C ARG A 202 16.16 -20.67 -14.12
N GLU A 203 15.82 -21.55 -13.18
CA GLU A 203 15.00 -21.22 -12.01
C GLU A 203 15.85 -21.06 -10.74
N TYR A 204 15.37 -20.21 -9.84
CA TYR A 204 15.94 -19.92 -8.54
C TYR A 204 14.87 -20.06 -7.46
N THR A 205 15.28 -20.49 -6.26
CA THR A 205 14.43 -20.51 -5.07
C THR A 205 14.11 -19.09 -4.58
N ALA A 206 13.22 -18.99 -3.58
CA ALA A 206 12.92 -17.73 -2.88
C ALA A 206 14.17 -17.05 -2.29
N ASP A 207 15.15 -17.85 -1.85
CA ASP A 207 16.43 -17.37 -1.30
C ASP A 207 17.51 -17.16 -2.39
N ASP A 208 17.08 -17.00 -3.65
CA ASP A 208 17.93 -16.75 -4.81
C ASP A 208 18.99 -17.85 -5.09
N MET A 209 18.80 -19.06 -4.55
CA MET A 209 19.64 -20.21 -4.89
C MET A 209 19.21 -20.81 -6.22
N ALA A 210 20.17 -20.97 -7.14
CA ALA A 210 19.92 -21.66 -8.40
C ALA A 210 19.40 -23.08 -8.14
N ARG A 211 18.45 -23.54 -8.96
CA ARG A 211 17.93 -24.91 -8.95
C ARG A 211 18.50 -25.64 -10.18
N PRO A 212 19.65 -26.35 -10.09
CA PRO A 212 20.32 -26.90 -11.26
C PRO A 212 19.45 -27.86 -12.08
N ALA A 213 18.62 -28.65 -11.39
CA ALA A 213 17.66 -29.57 -12.02
C ALA A 213 16.55 -28.86 -12.83
N PHE A 214 16.41 -27.54 -12.68
CA PHE A 214 15.44 -26.68 -13.36
C PHE A 214 16.19 -25.67 -14.24
N SER A 215 17.12 -26.18 -15.05
CA SER A 215 17.82 -25.43 -16.09
C SER A 215 17.74 -26.14 -17.42
N GLN A 216 17.62 -25.38 -18.52
CA GLN A 216 17.51 -25.93 -19.87
C GLN A 216 18.31 -25.06 -20.83
N ASN A 217 19.14 -25.70 -21.67
CA ASN A 217 19.77 -25.02 -22.80
C ASN A 217 18.77 -24.99 -23.95
N LEU A 218 18.49 -23.80 -24.45
CA LEU A 218 17.54 -23.57 -25.54
C LEU A 218 18.30 -23.09 -26.77
N SER A 219 17.86 -23.56 -27.94
CA SER A 219 18.42 -23.18 -29.23
C SER A 219 17.28 -22.98 -30.21
N TYR A 220 17.25 -21.80 -30.84
CA TYR A 220 16.23 -21.42 -31.81
C TYR A 220 16.89 -20.89 -33.08
N SER A 221 16.32 -21.22 -34.24
CA SER A 221 16.86 -20.71 -35.49
C SER A 221 16.68 -19.19 -35.61
N THR A 222 17.73 -18.49 -36.02
CA THR A 222 17.71 -17.04 -36.34
C THR A 222 16.76 -16.71 -37.49
N LYS A 223 16.37 -17.71 -38.31
CA LYS A 223 15.38 -17.57 -39.38
C LYS A 223 13.97 -17.32 -38.83
N GLN A 224 13.71 -17.72 -37.59
CA GLN A 224 12.45 -17.45 -36.90
C GLN A 224 12.55 -16.12 -36.16
N ARG A 225 11.72 -15.14 -36.55
CA ARG A 225 11.63 -13.87 -35.84
C ARG A 225 10.89 -13.96 -34.51
N ARG A 226 10.20 -15.06 -34.24
CA ARG A 226 9.40 -15.25 -33.02
C ARG A 226 9.79 -16.55 -32.33
N ILE A 227 10.10 -16.43 -31.05
CA ILE A 227 10.39 -17.53 -30.13
C ILE A 227 9.21 -17.66 -29.17
N ARG A 228 8.70 -18.89 -29.02
CA ARG A 228 7.77 -19.22 -27.93
C ARG A 228 8.46 -20.16 -26.95
N PHE A 229 8.48 -19.76 -25.69
CA PHE A 229 9.01 -20.58 -24.61
C PHE A 229 8.10 -20.46 -23.39
N GLN A 230 7.52 -21.58 -22.96
CA GLN A 230 6.44 -21.58 -21.97
C GLN A 230 5.33 -20.59 -22.39
N ASN A 231 4.97 -19.65 -21.52
CA ASN A 231 3.94 -18.63 -21.80
C ASN A 231 4.51 -17.39 -22.50
N LEU A 232 5.84 -17.31 -22.66
CA LEU A 232 6.49 -16.18 -23.29
C LEU A 232 6.42 -16.30 -24.82
N SER A 233 5.92 -15.26 -25.46
CA SER A 233 6.07 -15.03 -26.90
C SER A 233 7.02 -13.85 -27.10
N ILE A 234 8.14 -14.09 -27.76
CA ILE A 234 9.24 -13.12 -27.87
C ILE A 234 9.53 -12.89 -29.35
N GLU A 235 9.56 -11.65 -29.78
CA GLU A 235 10.05 -11.25 -31.11
C GLU A 235 11.53 -10.92 -31.02
N ILE A 236 12.34 -11.55 -31.87
CA ILE A 236 13.76 -11.22 -32.04
C ILE A 236 13.89 -10.21 -33.18
N ILE A 237 14.47 -9.06 -32.87
CA ILE A 237 14.78 -7.99 -33.83
C ILE A 237 16.16 -8.24 -34.45
N SER A 238 17.15 -8.55 -33.62
CA SER A 238 18.50 -8.93 -34.04
C SER A 238 19.21 -9.70 -32.93
N ALA A 239 20.13 -10.60 -33.27
CA ALA A 239 20.95 -11.33 -32.31
C ALA A 239 22.32 -11.62 -32.94
N ASP A 240 23.39 -11.48 -32.16
CA ASP A 240 24.77 -11.77 -32.53
C ASP A 240 25.56 -12.27 -31.31
N ASN A 241 26.85 -12.54 -31.45
CA ASN A 241 27.67 -13.08 -30.34
C ASN A 241 27.98 -12.08 -29.22
N GLU A 242 27.46 -10.85 -29.30
CA GLU A 242 27.65 -9.81 -28.28
C GLU A 242 26.32 -9.46 -27.59
N LYS A 243 25.21 -9.43 -28.34
CA LYS A 243 23.93 -8.90 -27.85
C LYS A 243 22.71 -9.45 -28.57
N ILE A 244 21.56 -9.27 -27.94
CA ILE A 244 20.24 -9.56 -28.48
C ILE A 244 19.34 -8.34 -28.34
N LYS A 245 18.60 -8.01 -29.41
CA LYS A 245 17.51 -7.04 -29.43
C LYS A 245 16.20 -7.79 -29.61
N PHE A 246 15.23 -7.52 -28.75
CA PHE A 246 14.00 -8.29 -28.69
C PHE A 246 12.81 -7.46 -28.18
N LYS A 247 11.62 -8.02 -28.28
CA LYS A 247 10.39 -7.57 -27.61
C LYS A 247 9.68 -8.78 -27.01
N VAL A 248 9.20 -8.66 -25.79
CA VAL A 248 8.23 -9.63 -25.27
C VAL A 248 6.83 -9.20 -25.72
N LEU A 249 6.15 -10.07 -26.48
CA LEU A 249 4.83 -9.82 -27.04
C LEU A 249 3.71 -10.24 -26.08
N SER A 250 3.89 -11.36 -25.38
CA SER A 250 2.95 -11.88 -24.38
C SER A 250 3.68 -12.74 -23.35
N ASP A 251 3.10 -12.85 -22.17
CA ASP A 251 3.62 -13.61 -21.02
C ASP A 251 2.53 -14.26 -20.15
N SER A 252 1.32 -14.39 -20.70
CA SER A 252 0.13 -14.98 -20.08
C SER A 252 -0.21 -16.35 -20.67
#